data_AF-A0A5K1E2U7-F1
#
_entry.id   AF-A0A5K1E2U7-F1
#
_cell.length_a   1.000
_cell.length_b   1.000
_cell.length_c   1.000
_cell.angle_alpha   90.00
_cell.angle_beta   90.00
_cell.angle_gamma   90.00
#
_symmetry.space_group_name_H-M   'P 1'
#
loop_
_entity.id
_entity.type
_entity.pdbx_description
1 polymer ?
#
loop_
_entity_poly.entity_id
_entity_poly.type
_entity_poly.pdbx_seq_one_letter_code
_entity_poly.pdbx_strand_id
1 'polypeptide(L)'
;EYLDNFKDQNEFWYVKRDEDDDKGDGEQRHGDKWWLPRPKVPPEGLSDMSRKWLQYQKESVQQVLKAAMAINAQVLSEMEIPEAYIEALPK
;
A
#
# COMPACT_ATOMS: atom_id res chain seq x y z
N GLU A 1 -12.55 0.58 10.79
CA GLU A 1 -12.46 -0.83 11.24
C GLU A 1 -11.09 -1.45 10.95
N TYR A 2 -10.68 -1.68 9.70
CA TYR A 2 -9.37 -2.31 9.42
C TYR A 2 -8.15 -1.55 9.94
N LEU A 3 -8.10 -0.23 9.74
CA LEU A 3 -7.02 0.61 10.29
C LEU A 3 -7.13 0.75 11.81
N ASP A 4 -8.33 0.63 12.38
CA ASP A 4 -8.52 0.71 13.83
C ASP A 4 -7.90 -0.50 14.55
N ASN A 5 -7.80 -1.65 13.89
CA ASN A 5 -7.17 -2.85 14.44
C ASN A 5 -5.66 -2.68 14.68
N PHE A 6 -5.05 -1.61 14.20
CA PHE A 6 -3.63 -1.30 14.40
C PHE A 6 -3.33 -0.43 15.62
N LYS A 7 -4.34 0.03 16.36
CA LYS A 7 -4.15 0.93 17.52
C LYS A 7 -3.29 0.33 18.63
N ASP A 8 -3.34 -0.99 18.80
CA ASP A 8 -2.62 -1.70 19.85
C ASP A 8 -1.32 -2.37 19.36
N GLN A 9 -0.92 -2.10 18.11
CA GLN A 9 0.28 -2.69 17.50
C GLN A 9 1.53 -1.88 17.83
N ASN A 10 2.48 -2.51 18.54
CA ASN A 10 3.72 -1.87 18.99
C ASN A 10 4.99 -2.53 18.41
N GLU A 11 4.85 -3.58 17.58
CA GLU A 11 6.00 -4.32 17.02
C GLU A 11 6.56 -3.70 15.74
N PHE A 12 5.97 -2.62 15.23
CA PHE A 12 6.55 -1.86 14.13
C PHE A 12 6.26 -0.38 14.33
N TRP A 13 7.15 0.46 13.79
CA TRP A 13 7.02 1.91 13.88
C TRP A 13 7.55 2.56 12.60
N TYR A 14 7.27 3.85 12.44
CA TYR A 14 7.76 4.65 11.31
C TYR A 14 8.81 5.63 11.79
N VAL A 15 9.93 5.72 11.07
CA VAL A 15 11.00 6.69 11.34
C VAL A 15 10.85 7.87 10.38
N LYS A 16 11.14 9.08 10.88
CA LYS A 16 11.17 10.28 10.03
C LYS A 16 12.28 10.15 9.00
N ARG A 17 12.04 10.66 7.79
CA ARG A 17 12.99 10.57 6.69
C ARG A 17 14.38 11.05 7.06
N ASP A 18 14.46 12.23 7.66
CA ASP A 18 15.72 12.94 7.89
C ASP A 18 16.54 12.35 9.06
N GLU A 19 15.92 11.49 9.88
CA GLU A 19 16.59 10.82 11.00
C GLU A 19 17.34 9.54 10.57
N ASP A 20 17.07 9.03 9.36
CA ASP A 20 17.72 7.82 8.80
C ASP A 20 18.94 8.14 7.92
N ASP A 21 19.13 9.40 7.49
CA ASP A 21 20.25 9.79 6.62
C ASP A 21 21.61 9.81 7.36
N ASP A 22 21.64 9.81 8.70
CA ASP A 22 22.85 9.94 9.52
C ASP A 22 23.50 8.59 9.91
N LYS A 23 22.84 7.45 9.63
CA LYS A 23 23.35 6.12 10.02
C LYS A 23 23.33 5.10 8.88
N GLY A 24 24.23 5.29 7.91
CA GLY A 24 24.98 4.21 7.24
C GLY A 24 24.24 3.13 6.44
N ASP A 25 22.90 3.12 6.39
CA ASP A 25 22.08 2.21 5.58
C ASP A 25 21.18 2.98 4.59
N GLY A 26 21.66 4.18 4.20
CA GLY A 26 20.96 5.13 3.36
C GLY A 26 20.80 4.71 1.89
N GLU A 27 21.48 3.66 1.43
CA GLU A 27 21.71 3.46 -0.01
C GLU A 27 20.66 2.66 -0.79
N GLN A 28 19.59 2.11 -0.20
CA GLN A 28 18.72 1.18 -0.97
C GLN A 28 17.25 1.58 -1.14
N ARG A 29 16.91 2.87 -1.09
CA ARG A 29 15.69 3.37 -1.77
C ARG A 29 15.88 4.76 -2.40
N HIS A 30 16.76 4.85 -3.40
CA HIS A 30 16.47 5.73 -4.54
C HIS A 30 15.34 5.10 -5.37
N GLY A 31 14.11 5.04 -4.82
CA GLY A 31 12.97 4.37 -5.45
C GLY A 31 11.72 5.24 -5.52
N ASP A 32 10.74 4.80 -6.33
CA ASP A 32 9.47 5.44 -6.72
C ASP A 32 8.62 6.13 -5.63
N LYS A 33 8.92 5.92 -4.34
CA LYS A 33 8.10 6.41 -3.22
C LYS A 33 8.92 7.13 -2.16
N TRP A 34 9.82 8.00 -2.61
CA TRP A 34 10.68 8.84 -1.75
C TRP A 34 9.89 9.64 -0.70
N TRP A 35 8.61 9.92 -0.97
CA TRP A 35 7.77 10.69 -0.04
C TRP A 35 7.31 9.91 1.22
N LEU A 36 7.43 8.58 1.27
CA LEU A 36 6.90 7.76 2.38
C LEU A 36 7.92 7.57 3.52
N PRO A 37 7.48 7.58 4.81
CA PRO A 37 8.34 7.24 5.94
C PRO A 37 8.73 5.76 5.93
N ARG A 38 9.91 5.42 6.46
CA ARG A 38 10.41 4.04 6.48
C ARG A 38 9.82 3.29 7.69
N PRO A 39 9.15 2.14 7.50
CA PRO A 39 8.77 1.27 8.60
C PRO A 39 10.00 0.52 9.14
N LYS A 40 10.10 0.41 10.46
CA LYS A 40 11.10 -0.41 11.17
C LYS A 40 10.40 -1.41 12.08
N VAL A 41 11.14 -2.47 12.40
CA VAL A 41 10.76 -3.56 13.31
C VAL A 41 11.94 -3.83 14.24
N PRO A 42 11.74 -4.56 15.37
CA PRO A 42 12.84 -4.95 16.23
C PRO A 42 13.93 -5.73 15.48
N PRO A 43 15.21 -5.69 15.90
CA PRO A 43 16.30 -6.42 15.25
C PRO A 43 16.05 -7.93 15.13
N GLU A 44 15.36 -8.51 16.09
CA GLU A 44 14.90 -9.91 16.12
C GLU A 44 13.72 -10.20 15.19
N GLY A 45 13.15 -9.16 14.56
CA GLY A 45 11.98 -9.21 13.70
C GLY A 45 10.66 -9.15 14.46
N LEU A 46 9.57 -9.32 13.71
CA LEU A 46 8.23 -9.44 14.28
C LEU A 46 8.02 -10.81 14.90
N SER A 47 7.22 -10.87 15.96
CA SER A 47 6.73 -12.12 16.52
C SER A 47 5.90 -12.89 15.48
N ASP A 48 5.88 -14.22 15.60
CA ASP A 48 5.09 -15.08 14.71
C ASP A 48 3.60 -14.73 14.75
N MET A 49 3.09 -14.33 15.92
CA MET A 49 1.71 -13.90 16.09
C MET A 49 1.43 -12.64 15.28
N SER A 50 2.27 -11.61 15.42
CA SER A 50 2.13 -10.34 14.70
C SER A 50 2.29 -10.51 13.20
N ARG A 51 3.24 -11.36 12.75
CA ARG A 51 3.41 -11.69 11.33
C ARG A 51 2.17 -12.36 10.74
N LYS A 52 1.63 -13.38 11.40
CA LYS A 52 0.41 -14.09 10.95
C LYS A 52 -0.80 -13.15 10.92
N TRP A 53 -0.93 -12.31 11.94
CA TRP A 53 -2.00 -11.32 12.02
C TRP A 53 -1.90 -10.29 10.88
N LEU A 54 -0.72 -9.76 10.59
CA LEU A 54 -0.52 -8.85 9.45
C LEU A 54 -0.86 -9.51 8.11
N GLN A 55 -0.50 -10.78 7.93
CA GLN A 55 -0.85 -11.53 6.73
C GLN A 55 -2.37 -11.69 6.57
N TYR A 56 -3.08 -11.96 7.67
CA TYR A 56 -4.54 -11.98 7.66
C TYR A 56 -5.15 -10.62 7.28
N GLN A 57 -4.65 -9.52 7.85
CA GLN A 57 -5.11 -8.17 7.49
C GLN A 57 -4.87 -7.88 6.00
N LYS A 58 -3.69 -8.26 5.47
CA LYS A 58 -3.35 -8.12 4.05
C LYS A 58 -4.34 -8.87 3.15
N GLU A 59 -4.63 -10.13 3.47
CA GLU A 59 -5.57 -10.94 2.67
C GLU A 59 -6.97 -10.36 2.71
N SER A 60 -7.42 -9.90 3.88
CA SER A 60 -8.74 -9.30 4.04
C SER A 60 -8.89 -8.02 3.20
N VAL A 61 -7.93 -7.08 3.31
CA VAL A 61 -7.95 -5.84 2.52
C VAL A 61 -7.80 -6.12 1.02
N GLN A 62 -7.07 -7.17 0.64
CA GLN A 62 -6.96 -7.56 -0.76
C GLN A 62 -8.30 -8.01 -1.36
N GLN A 63 -9.19 -8.64 -0.58
CA GLN A 63 -10.53 -8.99 -1.06
C GLN A 63 -11.41 -7.74 -1.23
N VAL A 64 -11.31 -6.77 -0.33
CA VAL A 64 -11.98 -5.47 -0.47
C VAL A 64 -11.51 -4.76 -1.75
N LEU A 65 -10.20 -4.74 -2.01
CA LEU A 65 -9.64 -4.18 -3.23
C LEU A 65 -10.18 -4.87 -4.48
N LYS A 66 -10.21 -6.21 -4.51
CA LYS A 66 -10.76 -6.98 -5.63
C LYS A 66 -12.23 -6.64 -5.89
N ALA A 67 -13.04 -6.59 -4.84
CA ALA A 67 -14.46 -6.24 -4.96
C ALA A 67 -14.64 -4.82 -5.51
N ALA A 68 -13.89 -3.84 -4.97
CA ALA A 68 -13.94 -2.45 -5.43
C ALA A 68 -13.48 -2.32 -6.90
N MET A 69 -12.40 -3.01 -7.28
CA MET A 69 -11.91 -3.03 -8.66
C MET A 69 -12.91 -3.68 -9.63
N ALA A 70 -13.57 -4.76 -9.22
CA ALA A 70 -14.59 -5.42 -10.04
C ALA A 70 -15.79 -4.49 -10.31
N ILE A 71 -16.27 -3.78 -9.28
CA ILE A 71 -17.34 -2.79 -9.43
C ILE A 71 -16.88 -1.63 -10.33
N ASN A 72 -15.67 -1.11 -10.10
CA ASN A 72 -15.12 -0.02 -10.92
C ASN A 72 -15.00 -0.43 -12.40
N ALA A 73 -14.52 -1.64 -12.67
CA ALA A 73 -14.43 -2.17 -14.03
C ALA A 73 -15.81 -2.35 -14.68
N GLN A 74 -16.79 -2.86 -13.93
CA GLN A 74 -18.15 -3.02 -14.44
C GLN A 74 -18.76 -1.67 -14.84
N VAL A 75 -18.71 -0.67 -13.95
CA VAL A 75 -19.26 0.66 -14.23
C VAL A 75 -18.57 1.28 -15.44
N LEU A 76 -17.23 1.23 -15.51
CA LEU A 76 -16.49 1.75 -16.66
C LEU A 76 -16.85 1.04 -17.99
N SER A 77 -17.21 -0.24 -17.95
CA SER A 77 -17.61 -0.98 -19.16
C SER A 77 -19.01 -0.62 -19.66
N GLU A 78 -19.86 -0.09 -18.79
CA GLU A 78 -21.21 0.36 -19.12
C GLU A 78 -21.27 1.85 -19.49
N MET A 79 -20.19 2.60 -19.29
CA MET A 79 -20.12 4.01 -19.68
C MET A 79 -20.03 4.15 -21.20
N GLU A 80 -20.73 5.16 -21.72
CA GLU A 80 -20.64 5.54 -23.13
C GLU A 80 -19.22 5.99 -23.49
N ILE A 81 -18.77 5.63 -24.69
CA ILE A 81 -17.46 6.05 -25.20
C ILE A 81 -17.55 7.53 -25.58
N PRO A 82 -16.73 8.43 -25.00
CA PRO A 82 -16.77 9.84 -25.34
C PRO A 82 -16.46 10.09 -26.82
N GLU A 83 -17.22 10.98 -27.48
CA GLU A 83 -17.00 11.33 -28.90
C GLU A 83 -15.55 11.76 -29.18
N ALA A 84 -14.96 12.56 -28.28
CA ALA A 84 -13.57 12.99 -28.38
C ALA A 84 -12.56 11.83 -28.43
N TYR A 85 -12.86 10.69 -27.80
CA TYR A 85 -12.02 9.49 -27.90
C TYR A 85 -12.17 8.82 -29.26
N ILE A 86 -13.40 8.78 -29.82
CA ILE A 86 -13.68 8.21 -31.14
C ILE A 86 -12.99 9.03 -32.24
N GLU A 87 -13.07 10.36 -32.17
CA GLU A 87 -12.45 11.28 -33.13
C GLU A 87 -10.90 11.17 -33.16
N ALA A 88 -10.29 10.74 -32.05
CA ALA A 88 -8.85 10.59 -31.92
C ALA A 88 -8.31 9.22 -32.40
N LEU A 89 -9.18 8.29 -32.82
CA LEU A 89 -8.75 6.96 -33.27
C LEU A 89 -7.90 7.04 -34.57
N PRO A 90 -6.85 6.20 -34.71
CA PRO A 90 -6.07 6.12 -35.95
C PRO A 90 -6.94 5.75 -37.16
N LYS A 91 -6.55 6.25 -38.34
CA LYS A 91 -7.19 5.93 -39.62
C LYS A 91 -6.89 4.50 -40.09
#